data_AF-A0A1N7HYB6-F1
#
_entry.id   AF-A0A1N7HYB6-F1
#
_cell.length_a   1.000
_cell.length_b   1.000
_cell.length_c   1.000
_cell.angle_alpha   90.00
_cell.angle_beta   90.00
_cell.angle_gamma   90.00
#
_symmetry.space_group_name_H-M   'P 1'
#
loop_
_entity.id
_entity.type
_entity.pdbx_description
1 polymer ?
#
loop_
_entity_poly.entity_id
_entity_poly.type
_entity_poly.pdbx_seq_one_letter_code
_entity_poly.pdbx_strand_id
1 'polypeptide(L)'
;MKHLAPFIVMIALLIAIAVIIVVITNYNLKRKILNKENIDERMYMILNNLTGFNTEMLKWGIILLFGGAGLIALEFLPHNENSPLPYGVLTVFVALGFLTYYFLMKNQKK
;
A
#
# COMPACT_ATOMS: atom_id res chain seq x y z
N MET A 1 -18.68 -18.95 -3.49
CA MET A 1 -17.33 -18.56 -3.97
C MET A 1 -17.18 -18.50 -5.49
N LYS A 2 -17.81 -19.36 -6.30
CA LYS A 2 -17.66 -19.37 -7.77
C LYS A 2 -18.14 -18.11 -8.53
N HIS A 3 -19.06 -17.33 -7.95
CA HIS A 3 -19.57 -16.10 -8.57
C HIS A 3 -18.75 -14.83 -8.27
N LEU A 4 -17.79 -14.88 -7.34
CA LEU A 4 -16.96 -13.71 -6.97
C LEU A 4 -15.70 -13.57 -7.84
N ALA A 5 -15.23 -14.69 -8.41
CA ALA A 5 -14.07 -14.74 -9.30
C ALA A 5 -14.15 -13.73 -10.48
N PRO A 6 -15.26 -13.61 -11.25
CA PRO A 6 -15.32 -12.66 -12.35
C PRO A 6 -15.24 -11.20 -11.90
N PHE A 7 -15.77 -10.85 -10.73
CA PHE A 7 -15.67 -9.49 -10.19
C PHE A 7 -14.24 -9.14 -9.78
N ILE A 8 -13.54 -10.07 -9.14
CA ILE A 8 -12.14 -9.88 -8.75
C ILE A 8 -11.26 -9.67 -9.99
N VAL A 9 -11.46 -10.47 -11.05
CA VAL A 9 -10.73 -10.33 -12.32
C VAL A 9 -11.02 -8.99 -12.99
N MET A 10 -12.28 -8.54 -12.98
CA MET A 10 -12.67 -7.24 -13.56
C MET A 10 -12.03 -6.06 -12.82
N ILE A 11 -12.04 -6.09 -11.49
CA ILE A 11 -11.38 -5.06 -10.66
C ILE A 11 -9.87 -5.05 -10.91
N ALA A 12 -9.24 -6.22 -10.97
CA ALA A 12 -7.80 -6.34 -11.22
C ALA A 12 -7.40 -5.77 -12.58
N LEU A 13 -8.17 -6.05 -13.64
CA LEU A 13 -7.96 -5.48 -14.96
C LEU A 13 -8.06 -3.95 -14.96
N LEU A 14 -9.06 -3.41 -14.27
CA LEU A 14 -9.28 -1.96 -14.20
C LEU A 14 -8.14 -1.25 -13.46
N ILE A 15 -7.64 -1.85 -12.36
CA ILE A 15 -6.45 -1.37 -11.64
C ILE A 15 -5.22 -1.44 -12.54
N ALA A 16 -5.01 -2.54 -13.26
CA ALA A 16 -3.87 -2.70 -14.16
C ALA A 16 -3.85 -1.61 -15.25
N ILE A 17 -5.01 -1.32 -15.86
CA ILE A 17 -5.14 -0.26 -16.87
C ILE A 17 -4.83 1.10 -16.25
N ALA A 18 -5.39 1.42 -15.08
CA ALA A 18 -5.13 2.68 -14.38
C ALA A 18 -3.64 2.86 -14.07
N VAL A 19 -2.97 1.80 -13.59
CA VAL A 19 -1.52 1.80 -13.31
C VAL A 19 -0.73 2.08 -14.58
N ILE A 20 -1.05 1.42 -15.70
CA ILE A 20 -0.38 1.66 -16.98
C ILE A 20 -0.51 3.14 -17.41
N ILE A 21 -1.72 3.71 -17.31
CA ILE A 21 -1.97 5.12 -17.65
C ILE A 21 -1.14 6.05 -16.77
N VAL A 22 -1.09 5.79 -15.46
CA VAL A 22 -0.30 6.60 -14.51
C VAL A 22 1.20 6.51 -14.82
N VAL A 23 1.71 5.32 -15.12
CA VAL A 23 3.13 5.11 -15.47
C VAL A 23 3.50 5.87 -16.74
N ILE A 24 2.68 5.78 -17.80
CA ILE A 24 2.91 6.49 -19.06
C ILE A 24 2.84 8.00 -18.84
N THR A 25 1.85 8.48 -18.09
CA THR A 25 1.67 9.91 -17.82
C THR A 25 2.86 10.48 -17.03
N ASN A 26 3.30 9.76 -15.99
CA ASN A 26 4.47 10.14 -15.20
C ASN A 26 5.76 10.12 -16.03
N TYR A 27 5.92 9.15 -16.93
CA TYR A 27 7.07 9.12 -17.84
C TYR A 27 7.09 10.35 -18.76
N ASN A 28 5.95 10.66 -19.38
CA ASN A 28 5.82 11.83 -20.26
C ASN A 28 6.07 13.15 -19.52
N LEU A 29 5.57 13.28 -18.29
CA LEU A 29 5.83 14.43 -17.44
C LEU A 29 7.31 14.56 -17.12
N LYS A 30 7.96 13.49 -16.62
CA LYS A 30 9.39 13.51 -16.31
C LYS A 30 10.24 13.89 -17.52
N ARG A 31 9.94 13.32 -18.69
CA ARG A 31 10.64 13.65 -19.96
C ARG A 31 10.47 15.11 -20.35
N LYS A 32 9.28 15.70 -20.21
CA LYS A 32 9.04 17.13 -20.49
C LYS A 32 9.77 18.06 -19.52
N ILE A 33 9.93 17.65 -18.27
CA ILE A 33 10.61 18.45 -17.25
C ILE A 33 12.12 18.47 -17.47
N LEU A 34 12.72 17.31 -17.77
CA LEU A 34 14.16 17.18 -18.01
C LEU A 34 14.63 17.90 -19.29
N ASN A 35 13.75 18.02 -20.29
CA ASN A 35 14.07 18.71 -21.54
C ASN A 35 13.93 20.23 -21.48
N LYS A 36 13.58 20.82 -20.33
CA LYS A 36 13.58 22.28 -20.17
C LYS A 36 14.98 22.76 -19.80
N GLU A 37 15.50 23.69 -20.61
CA GLU A 37 16.85 24.26 -20.49
C GLU A 37 17.08 25.06 -19.19
N ASN A 38 16.00 25.47 -18.50
CA ASN A 38 16.05 26.27 -17.28
C ASN A 38 15.34 25.56 -16.12
N ILE A 39 15.99 24.54 -15.58
CA ILE A 39 15.49 23.75 -14.44
C ILE A 39 15.72 24.57 -13.15
N ASP A 40 14.74 25.41 -12.79
CA ASP A 40 14.73 26.17 -11.53
C ASP A 40 14.85 25.21 -10.32
N GLU A 41 15.48 25.64 -9.22
CA GLU A 41 15.66 24.86 -7.98
C GLU A 41 14.32 24.38 -7.40
N ARG A 42 13.25 25.13 -7.63
CA ARG A 42 11.87 24.71 -7.31
C ARG A 42 11.41 23.48 -8.08
N MET A 43 11.89 23.28 -9.30
CA MET A 43 11.58 22.12 -10.14
C MET A 43 12.23 20.84 -9.60
N TYR A 44 13.43 20.95 -9.03
CA TYR A 44 14.11 19.84 -8.36
C TYR A 44 13.37 19.37 -7.11
N MET A 45 12.83 20.30 -6.30
CA MET A 45 11.98 19.94 -5.16
C MET A 45 10.70 19.20 -5.58
N ILE A 46 10.07 19.62 -6.68
CA ILE A 46 8.88 18.94 -7.23
C ILE A 46 9.26 17.54 -7.74
N LEU A 47 10.38 17.40 -8.45
CA LEU A 47 10.85 16.10 -8.94
C LEU A 47 11.16 15.14 -7.77
N ASN A 48 11.83 15.64 -6.73
CA ASN A 48 12.19 14.83 -5.57
C ASN A 48 10.94 14.34 -4.81
N ASN A 49 9.89 15.16 -4.71
CA ASN A 49 8.61 14.73 -4.15
C ASN A 49 7.87 13.70 -5.04
N LEU A 50 8.09 13.71 -6.36
CA LEU A 50 7.54 12.71 -7.29
C LEU A 50 8.31 11.38 -7.26
N THR A 51 9.54 11.36 -6.74
CA THR A 51 10.42 10.18 -6.67
C THR A 51 10.68 9.68 -5.25
N GLY A 52 10.25 10.41 -4.22
CA GLY A 52 10.40 10.00 -2.83
C GLY A 52 9.80 8.62 -2.61
N PHE A 53 10.54 7.74 -1.93
CA PHE A 53 10.05 6.43 -1.54
C PHE A 53 8.67 6.56 -0.93
N ASN A 54 7.67 5.97 -1.59
CA ASN A 54 6.29 6.21 -1.23
C ASN A 54 6.02 5.55 0.13
N THR A 55 5.99 6.34 1.20
CA THR A 55 5.76 5.88 2.58
C THR A 55 4.46 5.09 2.71
N GLU A 56 3.54 5.29 1.77
CA GLU A 56 2.33 4.51 1.61
C GLU A 56 2.58 3.02 1.31
N MET A 57 3.60 2.68 0.51
CA MET A 57 3.95 1.27 0.27
C MET A 57 4.46 0.61 1.55
N LEU A 58 5.26 1.34 2.34
CA LEU A 58 5.74 0.85 3.63
C LEU A 58 4.58 0.63 4.61
N LYS A 59 3.60 1.54 4.63
CA LYS A 59 2.35 1.40 5.40
C LYS A 59 1.63 0.10 5.07
N TRP A 60 1.33 -0.12 3.79
CA TRP A 60 0.59 -1.31 3.35
C TRP A 60 1.38 -2.60 3.53
N GLY A 61 2.71 -2.57 3.32
CA GLY A 61 3.58 -3.72 3.56
C GLY A 61 3.54 -4.18 5.03
N ILE A 62 3.64 -3.25 5.97
CA ILE A 62 3.60 -3.57 7.41
C ILE A 62 2.21 -4.08 7.82
N ILE A 63 1.14 -3.41 7.39
CA ILE A 63 -0.23 -3.82 7.74
C ILE A 63 -0.52 -5.23 7.21
N LEU A 64 -0.15 -5.54 5.96
CA LEU A 64 -0.35 -6.85 5.37
C LEU A 64 0.52 -7.93 6.02
N LEU A 65 1.75 -7.58 6.42
CA LEU A 65 2.62 -8.51 7.16
C LEU A 65 1.98 -8.94 8.48
N PHE A 66 1.52 -7.98 9.28
CA PHE A 66 0.87 -8.32 10.55
C PHE A 66 -0.50 -8.96 10.34
N GLY A 67 -1.29 -8.50 9.37
CA GLY A 67 -2.57 -9.14 9.01
C GLY A 67 -2.41 -10.60 8.59
N GLY A 68 -1.40 -10.89 7.78
CA GLY A 68 -1.02 -12.26 7.41
C GLY A 68 -0.56 -13.09 8.61
N ALA A 69 0.23 -12.52 9.51
CA ALA A 69 0.60 -13.17 10.76
C ALA A 69 -0.61 -13.49 11.63
N GLY A 70 -1.62 -12.60 11.67
CA GLY A 70 -2.88 -12.84 12.38
C GLY A 70 -3.70 -13.99 11.78
N LEU A 71 -3.69 -14.12 10.45
CA LEU A 71 -4.30 -15.27 9.77
C LEU A 71 -3.57 -16.58 10.07
N ILE A 72 -2.23 -16.56 10.06
CA ILE A 72 -1.42 -17.74 10.43
C ILE A 72 -1.69 -18.12 11.89
N ALA A 73 -1.74 -17.14 12.79
CA ALA A 73 -2.04 -17.39 14.20
C ALA A 73 -3.42 -18.04 14.39
N LEU A 74 -4.41 -17.65 13.58
CA LEU A 74 -5.76 -18.20 13.67
C LEU A 74 -5.85 -19.70 13.37
N GLU A 75 -5.02 -20.21 12.46
CA GLU A 75 -4.97 -21.64 12.15
C GLU A 75 -4.61 -22.49 13.38
N PHE A 76 -3.86 -21.93 14.33
CA PHE A 76 -3.44 -22.63 15.54
C PHE A 76 -4.41 -22.46 16.72
N LEU A 77 -5.44 -21.61 16.59
CA LEU A 77 -6.41 -21.38 17.65
C LEU A 77 -7.65 -22.27 17.43
N PRO A 78 -8.01 -23.14 18.39
CA PRO A 78 -9.29 -23.84 18.33
C PRO A 78 -10.41 -22.82 18.52
N HIS A 79 -11.18 -22.57 17.46
CA HIS A 79 -12.30 -21.65 17.50
C HIS A 79 -13.56 -22.27 16.89
N ASN A 80 -14.73 -21.87 17.40
CA ASN A 80 -16.01 -22.18 16.77
C ASN A 80 -16.26 -21.19 15.63
N GLU A 81 -16.90 -21.62 14.55
CA GLU A 81 -17.26 -20.76 13.40
C GLU A 81 -18.17 -19.59 13.81
N ASN A 82 -18.97 -19.75 14.86
CA ASN A 82 -19.84 -18.69 15.40
C ASN A 82 -19.16 -17.82 16.47
N SER A 83 -17.88 -18.04 16.75
CA SER A 83 -17.15 -17.27 17.75
C SER A 83 -16.67 -15.94 17.16
N PRO A 84 -16.78 -14.81 17.89
CA PRO A 84 -16.17 -13.55 17.47
C PRO A 84 -14.63 -13.55 17.56
N LEU A 85 -14.03 -14.62 18.09
CA LEU A 85 -12.59 -14.76 18.31
C LEU A 85 -11.73 -14.50 17.05
N PRO A 86 -12.07 -15.05 15.86
CA PRO A 86 -11.25 -14.84 14.67
C PRO A 86 -11.15 -13.39 14.23
N TYR A 87 -12.28 -12.68 14.28
CA TYR A 87 -12.33 -11.25 13.98
C TYR A 87 -11.53 -10.43 14.99
N GLY A 88 -11.61 -10.79 16.28
CA GLY A 88 -10.83 -10.13 17.33
C GLY A 88 -9.33 -10.26 17.11
N VAL A 89 -8.84 -11.49 16.91
CA VAL A 89 -7.42 -11.77 16.68
C VAL A 89 -6.92 -11.02 15.44
N LEU A 90 -7.63 -11.13 14.31
CA LEU A 90 -7.21 -10.47 13.08
C LEU A 90 -7.16 -8.94 13.23
N THR A 91 -8.16 -8.36 13.91
CA THR A 91 -8.21 -6.91 14.16
C THR A 91 -7.04 -6.45 15.03
N VAL A 92 -6.67 -7.22 16.06
CA VAL A 92 -5.50 -6.92 16.93
C VAL A 92 -4.21 -6.91 16.11
N PHE A 93 -4.00 -7.91 15.27
CA PHE A 93 -2.82 -7.98 14.42
C PHE A 93 -2.75 -6.82 13.42
N VAL A 94 -3.86 -6.49 12.75
CA VAL A 94 -3.92 -5.33 11.85
C VAL A 94 -3.63 -4.03 12.61
N ALA A 95 -4.18 -3.86 13.81
CA ALA A 95 -3.90 -2.70 14.66
C ALA A 95 -2.41 -2.60 15.05
N LEU A 96 -1.76 -3.73 15.35
CA LEU A 96 -0.31 -3.79 15.58
C LEU A 96 0.48 -3.33 14.35
N GLY A 97 0.05 -3.70 13.15
CA GLY A 97 0.64 -3.20 11.90
C GLY A 97 0.55 -1.68 11.77
N PHE A 98 -0.63 -1.09 12.04
CA PHE A 98 -0.81 0.37 12.03
C PHE A 98 0.03 1.08 13.10
N LEU A 99 0.06 0.56 14.33
CA LEU A 99 0.86 1.13 15.42
C LEU A 99 2.35 1.08 15.09
N THR A 100 2.84 -0.06 14.58
CA THR A 100 4.24 -0.23 14.18
C THR A 100 4.62 0.76 13.08
N TYR A 101 3.77 0.91 12.06
CA TYR A 101 3.98 1.92 11.01
C TYR A 101 4.00 3.35 11.58
N TYR A 102 3.09 3.67 12.50
CA TYR A 102 3.05 4.99 13.14
C TYR A 102 4.35 5.28 13.90
N PHE A 103 4.87 4.33 14.69
CA PHE A 103 6.12 4.52 15.42
C PHE A 103 7.33 4.69 14.47
N LEU A 104 7.39 3.90 13.39
CA LEU A 104 8.45 4.05 12.39
C LEU A 104 8.40 5.42 11.71
N MET A 105 7.21 5.89 11.33
CA MET A 105 7.04 7.19 10.67
C MET A 105 7.26 8.37 11.61
N LYS A 106 6.89 8.23 12.89
CA LYS A 106 7.14 9.24 13.92
C LYS A 106 8.63 9.54 14.08
N ASN A 107 9.48 8.54 13.94
CA ASN A 107 10.93 8.69 14.05
C ASN A 107 11.58 9.30 12.80
N GLN A 108 10.92 9.27 11.64
CA GLN A 108 11.41 9.87 10.38
C GLN A 108 11.09 11.36 10.25
N LYS A 109 10.14 11.88 11.05
CA LYS A 109 9.74 13.30 11.05
C LYS A 109 10.50 14.16 12.09
N LYS A 110 11.37 13.56 12.88
CA LYS A 110 12.28 14.25 13.81
C LYS A 110 13.65 14.39 13.17
#